data_AF-A0A0E3PL76-F1
#
_entry.id   AF-A0A0E3PL76-F1
#
_cell.length_a   1.000
_cell.length_b   1.000
_cell.length_c   1.000
_cell.angle_alpha   90.00
_cell.angle_beta   90.00
_cell.angle_gamma   90.00
#
_symmetry.space_group_name_H-M   'P 1'
#
loop_
_entity.id
_entity.type
_entity.pdbx_description
1 polymer ?
#
loop_
_entity_poly.entity_id
_entity_poly.type
_entity_poly.pdbx_seq_one_letter_code
_entity_poly.pdbx_strand_id
1 'polypeptide(L)'
;MDQKRREIFSTIYSYCQTEVTTQHAEKLDFHDPDGRLEEKFTPHCFRHFFTTWMIRSGCPREYVQELRGDSRKEAIDIYHHIKHDELRETYLKYVPKLGIKL
;
A
#
# COMPACT_ATOMS: atom_id res chain seq x y z
N MET A 1 21.38 -12.66 -6.69
CA MET A 1 21.27 -11.53 -5.73
C MET A 1 21.67 -12.04 -4.35
N ASP A 2 22.78 -11.51 -3.81
CA ASP A 2 23.44 -12.01 -2.59
C ASP A 2 22.58 -11.84 -1.31
N GLN A 3 22.73 -12.72 -0.33
CA GLN A 3 21.97 -12.76 0.94
C GLN A 3 22.08 -11.41 1.67
N LYS A 4 23.28 -10.84 1.70
CA LYS A 4 23.58 -9.56 2.36
C LYS A 4 22.90 -8.37 1.66
N ARG A 5 22.74 -8.41 0.34
CA ARG A 5 21.98 -7.38 -0.41
C ARG A 5 20.48 -7.50 -0.16
N ARG A 6 19.95 -8.71 0.03
CA ARG A 6 18.55 -8.93 0.41
C ARG A 6 18.25 -8.43 1.82
N GLU A 7 19.14 -8.65 2.78
CA GLU A 7 19.00 -8.14 4.15
C GLU A 7 19.07 -6.61 4.19
N ILE A 8 20.03 -5.98 3.52
CA ILE A 8 20.12 -4.51 3.47
C ILE A 8 18.89 -3.90 2.79
N PHE A 9 18.44 -4.47 1.66
CA PHE A 9 17.20 -4.03 1.03
C PHE A 9 16.00 -4.23 1.96
N SER A 10 15.87 -5.38 2.61
CA SER A 10 14.78 -5.66 3.55
C SER A 10 14.80 -4.69 4.73
N THR A 11 15.96 -4.38 5.29
CA THR A 11 16.09 -3.45 6.42
C THR A 11 15.76 -2.03 5.99
N ILE A 12 16.31 -1.53 4.89
CA ILE A 12 16.02 -0.17 4.38
C ILE A 12 14.56 -0.04 3.96
N TYR A 13 14.00 -1.04 3.27
CA TYR A 13 12.62 -1.01 2.79
C TYR A 13 11.61 -1.17 3.93
N SER A 14 11.94 -1.99 4.94
CA SER A 14 11.17 -2.08 6.17
C SER A 14 11.19 -0.76 6.94
N TYR A 15 12.38 -0.20 7.19
CA TYR A 15 12.56 1.04 7.96
C TYR A 15 11.86 2.23 7.30
N CYS A 16 12.05 2.40 5.98
CA CYS A 16 11.45 3.52 5.23
C CYS A 16 9.92 3.42 5.16
N GLN A 17 9.36 2.22 5.04
CA GLN A 17 7.90 2.05 5.05
C GLN A 17 7.29 2.22 6.45
N THR A 18 7.96 1.72 7.50
CA THR A 18 7.52 1.93 8.88
C THR A 18 7.57 3.40 9.24
N GLU A 19 8.65 4.12 8.91
CA GLU A 19 8.76 5.53 9.25
C GLU A 19 7.68 6.38 8.57
N VAL A 20 7.45 6.22 7.27
CA VAL A 20 6.46 7.05 6.57
C VAL A 20 5.04 6.78 7.06
N THR A 21 4.66 5.52 7.26
CA THR A 21 3.28 5.19 7.69
C THR A 21 3.05 5.48 9.17
N THR A 22 3.99 5.07 10.03
CA THR A 22 3.89 5.27 11.48
C THR A 22 3.98 6.74 11.85
N GLN A 23 4.94 7.51 11.33
CA GLN A 23 5.09 8.93 11.69
C GLN A 23 3.89 9.79 11.25
N HIS A 24 3.27 9.49 10.11
CA HIS A 24 2.06 10.21 9.68
C HIS A 24 0.82 9.76 10.46
N ALA A 25 0.74 8.48 10.83
CA ALA A 25 -0.35 7.98 11.65
C ALA A 25 -0.27 8.51 13.09
N GLU A 26 0.92 8.63 13.69
CA GLU A 26 1.15 9.27 14.98
C GLU A 26 0.67 10.74 14.99
N LYS A 27 0.99 11.50 13.94
CA LYS A 27 0.52 12.90 13.80
C LYS A 27 -1.01 13.03 13.75
N LEU A 28 -1.68 11.98 13.31
CA LEU A 28 -3.14 11.92 13.15
C LEU A 28 -3.82 11.13 14.28
N ASP A 29 -3.07 10.74 15.33
CA ASP A 29 -3.55 9.93 16.47
C ASP A 29 -4.13 8.56 16.06
N PHE A 30 -3.65 8.01 14.94
CA PHE A 30 -4.06 6.71 14.40
C PHE A 30 -3.08 5.57 14.74
N HIS A 31 -2.01 5.83 15.50
CA HIS A 31 -1.01 4.83 15.85
C HIS A 31 -0.68 4.86 17.35
N ASP A 32 -1.00 3.78 18.06
CA ASP A 32 -0.53 3.52 19.41
C ASP A 32 0.45 2.31 19.39
N PRO A 33 1.74 2.51 19.64
CA PRO A 33 2.73 1.43 19.64
C PRO A 33 2.56 0.44 20.80
N ASP A 34 1.93 0.85 21.90
CA ASP A 34 1.69 0.05 23.11
C ASP A 34 0.27 -0.53 23.17
N GLY A 35 -0.62 -0.04 22.31
CA GLY A 35 -2.01 -0.49 22.15
C GLY A 35 -2.19 -1.89 21.57
N ARG A 36 -3.45 -2.29 21.38
CA ARG A 36 -3.82 -3.57 20.74
C ARG A 36 -3.41 -3.59 19.26
N LEU A 37 -3.42 -4.77 18.64
CA LEU A 37 -3.03 -4.93 17.21
C LEU A 37 -3.84 -4.02 16.26
N GLU A 38 -5.09 -3.73 16.61
CA GLU A 38 -6.02 -2.84 15.91
C GLU A 38 -5.71 -1.34 16.09
N GLU A 39 -4.99 -0.99 17.14
CA GLU A 39 -4.53 0.38 17.46
C GLU A 39 -3.12 0.63 16.87
N LYS A 40 -2.44 -0.43 16.41
CA LYS A 40 -1.14 -0.37 15.74
C LYS A 40 -1.29 -0.18 14.23
N PHE A 41 -1.07 1.05 13.77
CA PHE A 41 -0.99 1.34 12.34
C PHE A 41 0.41 1.07 11.77
N THR A 42 0.70 -0.19 11.48
CA THR A 42 1.95 -0.64 10.84
C THR A 42 1.83 -0.67 9.31
N PRO A 43 2.93 -0.77 8.54
CA PRO A 43 2.87 -0.93 7.09
C PRO A 43 2.02 -2.12 6.63
N HIS A 44 2.05 -3.23 7.38
CA HIS A 44 1.24 -4.40 7.08
C HIS A 44 -0.26 -4.10 7.26
N CYS A 45 -0.63 -3.42 8.35
CA CYS A 45 -2.00 -2.98 8.60
C CYS A 45 -2.47 -2.00 7.51
N PHE A 46 -1.64 -1.03 7.14
CA PHE A 46 -1.94 -0.09 6.06
C PHE A 46 -2.16 -0.81 4.73
N ARG A 47 -1.28 -1.75 4.35
CA ARG A 47 -1.42 -2.53 3.11
C ARG A 47 -2.70 -3.35 3.11
N HIS A 48 -3.07 -3.95 4.24
CA HIS A 48 -4.34 -4.68 4.38
C HIS A 48 -5.54 -3.74 4.23
N PHE A 49 -5.56 -2.64 4.98
CA PHE A 49 -6.59 -1.60 4.89
C PHE A 49 -6.76 -1.09 3.46
N PHE A 50 -5.66 -0.68 2.81
CA PHE A 50 -5.65 -0.17 1.44
C PHE A 50 -6.23 -1.19 0.46
N THR A 51 -5.78 -2.44 0.52
CA THR A 51 -6.25 -3.50 -0.37
C THR A 51 -7.75 -3.77 -0.17
N THR A 52 -8.18 -3.92 1.07
CA THR A 52 -9.58 -4.17 1.42
C THR A 52 -10.47 -3.02 0.98
N TRP A 53 -10.04 -1.78 1.18
CA TRP A 53 -10.78 -0.61 0.73
C TRP A 53 -10.94 -0.54 -0.79
N MET A 54 -9.83 -0.69 -1.53
CA MET A 54 -9.84 -0.60 -2.99
C MET A 54 -10.73 -1.69 -3.59
N ILE A 55 -10.68 -2.92 -3.07
CA ILE A 55 -11.56 -4.00 -3.52
C ILE A 55 -13.02 -3.69 -3.20
N ARG A 56 -13.33 -3.24 -1.98
CA ARG A 56 -14.71 -2.94 -1.56
C ARG A 56 -15.33 -1.74 -2.28
N SER A 57 -14.50 -0.80 -2.73
CA SER A 57 -14.94 0.34 -3.54
C SER A 57 -15.17 -0.03 -5.02
N GLY A 58 -14.86 -1.27 -5.42
CA GLY A 58 -15.05 -1.75 -6.78
C GLY A 58 -13.88 -1.47 -7.72
N CYS A 59 -12.68 -1.24 -7.19
CA CYS A 59 -11.47 -1.16 -8.01
C CYS A 59 -11.14 -2.56 -8.58
N PRO A 60 -10.87 -2.68 -9.89
CA PRO A 60 -10.50 -3.97 -10.47
C PRO A 60 -9.17 -4.48 -9.89
N ARG A 61 -9.07 -5.80 -9.73
CA ARG A 61 -8.01 -6.46 -8.97
C ARG A 61 -6.63 -6.23 -9.60
N GLU A 62 -6.56 -6.14 -10.92
CA GLU A 62 -5.37 -5.88 -11.70
C GLU A 62 -4.76 -4.50 -11.38
N TYR A 63 -5.57 -3.46 -11.19
CA TYR A 63 -5.08 -2.15 -10.75
C TYR A 63 -4.65 -2.19 -9.29
N VAL A 64 -5.35 -2.94 -8.44
CA VAL A 64 -4.93 -3.12 -7.03
C VAL A 64 -3.57 -3.83 -6.94
N GLN A 65 -3.32 -4.82 -7.79
CA GLN A 65 -2.03 -5.50 -7.88
C GLN A 65 -0.92 -4.57 -8.39
N GLU A 66 -1.20 -3.80 -9.44
CA GLU A 66 -0.26 -2.82 -9.98
C GLU A 66 0.10 -1.74 -8.94
N LEU A 67 -0.88 -1.18 -8.24
CA LEU A 67 -0.68 -0.20 -7.16
C LEU A 67 0.12 -0.76 -5.97
N ARG A 68 0.04 -2.08 -5.74
CA ARG A 68 0.80 -2.77 -4.70
C ARG A 68 2.22 -3.16 -5.12
N GLY A 69 2.54 -3.01 -6.41
CA GLY A 69 3.78 -3.51 -7.01
C GLY A 69 3.87 -5.03 -7.04
N ASP A 70 2.72 -5.73 -7.04
CA ASP A 70 2.68 -7.19 -7.10
C ASP A 70 2.99 -7.66 -8.53
N SER A 71 3.80 -8.72 -8.67
CA SER A 71 4.12 -9.26 -10.00
C SER A 71 2.88 -9.86 -10.67
N ARG A 72 2.51 -9.32 -11.83
CA ARG A 72 1.46 -9.84 -12.71
C ARG A 72 2.06 -10.94 -13.61
N LYS A 73 1.52 -12.16 -13.52
CA LYS A 73 2.09 -13.39 -14.14
C LYS A 73 1.11 -14.15 -15.02
N GLU A 74 -0.06 -13.60 -15.28
CA GLU A 74 -1.06 -14.26 -16.12
C GLU A 74 -0.75 -13.99 -17.60
N ALA A 75 -1.09 -14.94 -18.47
CA ALA A 75 -0.87 -14.78 -19.92
C ALA A 75 -1.58 -13.55 -20.50
N ILE A 76 -2.71 -13.15 -19.89
CA ILE A 76 -3.46 -11.95 -20.27
C ILE A 76 -2.72 -10.64 -19.94
N ASP A 77 -1.82 -10.66 -18.95
CA ASP A 77 -1.07 -9.47 -18.52
C ASP A 77 -0.09 -9.00 -19.60
N ILE A 78 0.33 -9.90 -20.50
CA ILE A 78 1.17 -9.58 -21.68
C ILE A 78 0.41 -8.66 -22.66
N TYR A 79 -0.91 -8.74 -22.68
CA TYR A 79 -1.76 -7.94 -23.55
C TYR A 79 -2.38 -6.75 -22.81
N HIS A 80 -2.59 -6.87 -21.50
CA HIS A 80 -3.23 -5.85 -20.66
C HIS A 80 -2.23 -4.89 -20.00
N HIS A 81 -1.69 -3.98 -20.82
CA HIS A 81 -0.80 -2.91 -20.37
C HIS A 81 -1.59 -1.76 -19.73
N ILE A 82 -1.53 -1.68 -18.40
CA ILE A 82 -2.11 -0.55 -17.66
C ILE A 82 -1.18 0.65 -17.83
N LYS A 83 -1.70 1.75 -18.38
CA LYS A 83 -0.93 3.00 -18.51
C LYS A 83 -0.84 3.72 -17.17
N HIS A 84 0.23 4.48 -16.96
CA HIS A 84 0.41 5.26 -15.73
C HIS A 84 -0.73 6.26 -15.46
N ASP A 85 -1.21 6.95 -16.51
CA ASP A 85 -2.31 7.92 -16.36
C ASP A 85 -3.61 7.23 -15.94
N GLU A 86 -3.92 6.09 -16.58
CA GLU A 86 -5.08 5.27 -16.27
C GLU A 86 -5.04 4.68 -14.86
N LEU A 87 -3.85 4.23 -14.43
CA LEU A 87 -3.61 3.76 -13.07
C LEU A 87 -3.86 4.88 -12.05
N ARG A 88 -3.38 6.09 -12.35
CA ARG A 88 -3.57 7.27 -11.51
C ARG A 88 -5.03 7.68 -11.42
N GLU A 89 -5.74 7.74 -12.55
CA GLU A 89 -7.17 8.05 -12.60
C GLU A 89 -7.99 7.03 -11.81
N THR A 90 -7.69 5.75 -11.98
CA THR A 90 -8.31 4.65 -11.23
C THR A 90 -8.04 4.81 -9.74
N TYR A 91 -6.79 5.03 -9.33
CA TYR A 91 -6.46 5.28 -7.93
C TYR A 91 -7.27 6.45 -7.35
N LEU A 92 -7.29 7.61 -8.01
CA LEU A 92 -8.01 8.80 -7.54
C LEU A 92 -9.53 8.59 -7.45
N LYS A 93 -10.08 7.69 -8.26
CA LYS A 93 -11.50 7.33 -8.24
C LYS A 93 -11.88 6.49 -7.02
N TYR A 94 -11.01 5.58 -6.59
CA TYR A 94 -11.32 4.55 -5.57
C TYR A 94 -10.66 4.79 -4.21
N VAL A 95 -9.64 5.65 -4.12
CA VAL A 95 -8.93 5.99 -2.87
C VAL A 95 -9.90 6.52 -1.80
N PRO A 96 -9.71 6.17 -0.51
CA PRO A 96 -10.54 6.69 0.58
C PRO A 96 -10.45 8.21 0.68
N LYS A 97 -11.60 8.88 0.67
CA LYS A 97 -11.71 10.31 0.98
C LYS A 97 -11.91 10.46 2.49
N LEU A 98 -10.81 10.62 3.22
CA LEU A 98 -10.83 10.66 4.69
C LEU A 98 -11.32 11.99 5.29
N GLY A 99 -11.53 13.03 4.46
CA GLY A 99 -12.05 14.31 4.92
C GLY A 99 -11.18 15.04 5.94
N ILE A 100 -9.91 14.62 6.08
CA ILE A 100 -8.96 15.19 7.03
C ILE A 100 -8.56 16.57 6.53
N LYS A 101 -8.82 17.60 7.34
CA LYS A 101 -8.23 18.92 7.14
C LYS A 101 -6.80 18.86 7.68
N LEU A 102 -5.82 18.81 6.78
CA LEU A 102 -4.41 18.98 7.12
C LEU A 102 -4.12 20.44 7.50
#